data_AF-A0A7M3YYP9-F1
#
_entry.id   AF-A0A7M3YYP9-F1
#
_cell.length_a   1.000
_cell.length_b   1.000
_cell.length_c   1.000
_cell.angle_alpha   90.00
_cell.angle_beta   90.00
_cell.angle_gamma   90.00
#
_symmetry.space_group_name_H-M   'P 1'
#
loop_
_entity.id
_entity.type
_entity.pdbx_description
1 polymer ?
#
loop_
_entity_poly.entity_id
_entity_poly.type
_entity_poly.pdbx_seq_one_letter_code
_entity_poly.pdbx_strand_id
1 'polypeptide(L)'
;HLISEYGGMVIETNSTVGRKDGVDVTRLTLLYRKPGYEIGDVVQWRHHMWRPSAWTKEGAIMERIDRRERTGASWRDLEQAKVLAQRHEFIEVDFINEDATAGEFLDPNTWEMSLVRLPFEHIPGRKGLLIRQDEEWIALPHMAIDTPEQVED
;
A
#
# COMPACT_ATOMS: atom_id res chain seq x y z
N HIS A 1 10.51 -12.76 10.85
CA HIS A 1 9.20 -13.27 10.40
C HIS A 1 8.16 -12.17 10.36
N LEU A 2 7.81 -11.54 11.48
CA LEU A 2 6.76 -10.51 11.51
C LEU A 2 7.01 -9.32 10.55
N ILE A 3 8.19 -8.70 10.61
CA ILE A 3 8.51 -7.53 9.74
C ILE A 3 8.51 -7.92 8.25
N SER A 4 9.03 -9.10 7.91
CA SER A 4 9.09 -9.56 6.52
C SER A 4 7.70 -9.85 5.94
N GLU A 5 6.74 -10.20 6.78
CA GLU A 5 5.40 -10.62 6.36
C GLU A 5 4.39 -9.46 6.45
N TYR A 6 4.42 -8.70 7.53
CA TYR A 6 3.42 -7.67 7.86
C TYR A 6 4.00 -6.25 7.97
N GLY A 7 5.28 -6.07 7.64
CA GLY A 7 5.97 -4.80 7.83
C GLY A 7 6.09 -4.41 9.32
N GLY A 8 6.44 -3.15 9.57
CA GLY A 8 6.44 -2.56 10.91
C GLY A 8 7.78 -2.56 11.63
N MET A 9 7.75 -2.04 12.86
CA MET A 9 8.94 -1.80 13.69
C MET A 9 8.95 -2.72 14.92
N VAL A 10 10.14 -3.19 15.31
CA VAL A 10 10.35 -3.89 16.57
C VAL A 10 11.26 -3.04 17.46
N ILE A 11 10.84 -2.81 18.69
CA ILE A 11 11.63 -2.15 19.74
C ILE A 11 11.98 -3.20 20.78
N GLU A 12 13.27 -3.36 21.06
CA GLU A 12 13.77 -4.31 22.05
C GLU A 12 14.26 -3.56 23.29
N THR A 13 13.88 -4.05 24.47
CA THR A 13 14.37 -3.52 25.76
C THR A 13 14.85 -4.68 26.62
N ASN A 14 16.05 -4.54 27.19
CA ASN A 14 16.65 -5.55 28.05
C ASN A 14 16.86 -4.98 29.45
N SER A 15 16.50 -5.73 30.49
CA SER A 15 16.65 -5.34 31.89
C SER A 15 17.14 -6.51 32.73
N THR A 16 18.13 -6.28 33.59
CA THR A 16 18.53 -7.27 34.60
C THR A 16 17.48 -7.31 35.71
N VAL A 17 16.90 -8.48 35.95
CA VAL A 17 15.84 -8.70 36.94
C VAL A 17 16.33 -9.35 38.23
N GLY A 18 17.58 -9.83 38.25
CA GLY A 18 18.20 -10.38 39.44
C GLY A 18 19.50 -11.11 39.11
N ARG A 19 20.02 -11.83 40.10
CA ARG A 19 21.22 -12.64 39.98
C ARG A 19 20.96 -14.03 40.56
N LYS A 20 21.32 -15.07 39.84
CA LYS A 20 21.18 -16.47 40.27
C LYS A 20 22.49 -17.20 40.02
N ASP A 21 23.03 -17.84 41.06
CA ASP A 21 24.29 -18.61 41.00
C ASP A 21 25.48 -17.80 40.43
N GLY A 22 25.52 -16.50 40.73
CA GLY A 22 26.55 -15.58 40.23
C GLY A 22 26.31 -15.03 38.82
N VAL A 23 25.29 -15.51 38.11
CA VAL A 23 24.91 -15.09 36.74
C VAL A 23 23.75 -14.11 36.78
N ASP A 24 23.83 -13.07 35.95
CA ASP A 24 22.75 -12.09 35.80
C ASP A 24 21.57 -12.71 35.05
N VAL A 25 20.38 -12.60 35.64
CA VAL A 25 19.12 -12.99 35.01
C VAL A 25 18.56 -11.75 34.32
N THR A 26 18.33 -11.85 33.02
CA THR A 26 17.82 -10.76 32.19
C THR A 26 16.41 -11.04 31.70
N ARG A 27 15.64 -9.98 31.52
CA ARG A 27 14.33 -9.97 30.86
C ARG A 27 14.43 -9.16 29.58
N LEU A 28 14.14 -9.82 28.47
CA LEU A 28 13.96 -9.20 27.16
C LEU A 28 12.47 -8.90 26.94
N THR A 29 12.15 -7.68 26.53
CA THR A 29 10.80 -7.28 26.10
C THR A 29 10.86 -6.77 24.66
N LEU A 30 10.04 -7.36 23.80
CA LEU A 30 9.91 -7.00 22.39
C LEU A 30 8.55 -6.32 22.17
N LEU A 31 8.56 -5.10 21.63
CA LEU A 31 7.35 -4.38 21.21
C LEU A 31 7.32 -4.33 19.68
N TYR A 32 6.35 -5.01 19.09
CA TYR A 32 6.07 -4.93 17.66
C TYR A 32 4.97 -3.89 17.39
N ARG A 33 5.20 -3.03 16.39
CA ARG A 33 4.22 -2.06 15.89
C ARG A 33 3.97 -2.31 14.42
N LYS A 34 2.78 -2.84 14.10
CA LYS A 34 2.30 -3.04 12.74
C LYS A 34 1.86 -1.70 12.13
N PRO A 35 2.17 -1.41 10.85
CA PRO A 35 1.61 -0.25 10.16
C PRO A 35 0.10 -0.39 9.96
N GLY A 36 -0.60 0.74 9.85
CA GLY A 36 -2.05 0.81 9.57
C GLY A 36 -2.43 0.52 8.11
N TYR A 37 -1.49 0.07 7.29
CA TYR A 37 -1.63 -0.22 5.86
C TYR A 37 -0.81 -1.47 5.50
N GLU A 38 -1.14 -2.08 4.37
CA GLU A 38 -0.52 -3.28 3.82
C GLU A 38 0.19 -3.03 2.48
N ILE A 39 0.88 -4.07 1.97
CA ILE A 39 1.36 -4.07 0.58
C ILE A 39 0.17 -3.88 -0.36
N GLY A 40 0.31 -2.92 -1.27
CA GLY A 40 -0.67 -2.57 -2.29
C GLY A 40 -1.74 -1.58 -1.85
N ASP A 41 -1.84 -1.21 -0.57
CA ASP A 41 -2.70 -0.10 -0.13
C ASP A 41 -2.20 1.23 -0.69
N VAL A 42 -3.05 2.27 -0.65
CA VAL A 42 -2.70 3.63 -1.06
C VAL A 42 -2.42 4.49 0.17
N VAL A 43 -1.21 5.07 0.21
CA VAL A 43 -0.78 5.98 1.26
C VAL A 43 -0.29 7.31 0.70
N GLN A 44 -0.54 8.38 1.42
CA GLN A 44 0.06 9.68 1.18
C GLN A 44 1.36 9.80 1.97
N TRP A 45 2.47 10.05 1.27
CA TRP A 45 3.78 10.26 1.87
C TRP A 45 4.56 11.29 1.05
N ARG A 46 5.17 12.27 1.73
CA ARG A 46 5.89 13.39 1.09
C ARG A 46 5.07 14.08 -0.02
N HIS A 47 3.80 14.37 0.27
CA HIS A 47 2.84 15.03 -0.65
C HIS A 47 2.53 14.27 -1.95
N HIS A 48 2.88 12.98 -2.01
CA HIS A 48 2.58 12.13 -3.16
C HIS A 48 1.81 10.89 -2.70
N MET A 49 1.06 10.31 -3.63
CA MET A 49 0.37 9.04 -3.43
C MET A 49 1.28 7.90 -3.85
N TRP A 50 1.42 6.94 -2.95
CA TRP A 50 2.29 5.78 -3.09
C TRP A 50 1.52 4.51 -2.75
N ARG A 51 2.00 3.40 -3.28
CA ARG A 51 1.59 2.07 -2.90
C ARG A 51 2.82 1.30 -2.39
N PRO A 52 2.83 0.76 -1.16
CA PRO A 52 3.92 -0.08 -0.70
C PRO A 52 3.96 -1.37 -1.54
N SER A 53 5.09 -1.70 -2.16
CA SER A 53 5.22 -2.91 -2.99
C SER A 53 6.00 -4.04 -2.33
N ALA A 54 6.80 -3.74 -1.29
CA ALA A 54 7.50 -4.76 -0.53
C ALA A 54 7.91 -4.25 0.86
N TRP A 55 7.94 -5.14 1.84
CA TRP A 55 8.55 -4.88 3.13
C TRP A 55 10.07 -5.07 3.09
N THR A 56 10.77 -4.24 3.84
CA THR A 56 12.21 -4.37 4.09
C THR A 56 12.45 -4.34 5.59
N LYS A 57 13.68 -4.66 6.00
CA LYS A 57 14.04 -4.57 7.43
C LYS A 57 13.88 -3.15 7.98
N GLU A 58 14.19 -2.14 7.17
CA GLU A 58 14.29 -0.74 7.61
C GLU A 58 13.06 0.10 7.25
N GLY A 59 12.11 -0.46 6.50
CA GLY A 59 10.98 0.28 5.95
C GLY A 59 10.23 -0.47 4.86
N ALA A 60 9.75 0.25 3.85
CA ALA A 60 9.08 -0.33 2.69
C ALA A 60 9.68 0.18 1.38
N ILE A 61 9.53 -0.61 0.32
CA ILE A 61 9.68 -0.10 -1.03
C ILE A 61 8.33 0.44 -1.48
N MET A 62 8.34 1.67 -1.98
CA MET A 62 7.16 2.45 -2.38
C MET A 62 7.16 2.64 -3.89
N GLU A 63 6.01 2.45 -4.52
CA GLU A 63 5.79 2.75 -5.94
C GLU A 63 4.80 3.88 -6.09
N ARG A 64 5.12 4.81 -6.98
CA ARG A 64 4.36 6.05 -7.15
C ARG A 64 3.15 5.81 -8.04
N ILE A 65 2.03 6.46 -7.72
CA ILE A 65 0.79 6.30 -8.49
C ILE A 65 0.81 7.10 -9.79
N ASP A 66 1.31 8.34 -9.76
CA ASP A 66 1.21 9.27 -10.91
C ASP A 66 2.27 9.02 -12.01
N ARG A 67 3.32 8.24 -11.74
CA ARG A 67 4.43 7.99 -12.68
C ARG A 67 5.20 6.72 -12.31
N ARG A 68 5.99 6.20 -13.26
CA ARG A 68 6.91 5.07 -13.01
C ARG A 68 8.10 5.50 -12.16
N GLU A 69 7.90 5.52 -10.85
CA GLU A 69 8.92 5.83 -9.85
C GLU A 69 8.83 4.83 -8.69
N ARG A 70 9.98 4.35 -8.24
CA ARG A 70 10.09 3.42 -7.10
C ARG A 70 11.18 3.92 -6.16
N THR A 71 10.92 3.91 -4.86
CA THR A 71 11.86 4.41 -3.85
C THR A 71 11.73 3.66 -2.54
N GLY A 72 12.78 3.68 -1.72
CA GLY A 72 12.71 3.19 -0.34
C GLY A 72 12.20 4.28 0.61
N ALA A 73 11.39 3.89 1.60
CA ALA A 73 10.95 4.76 2.69
C ALA A 73 11.20 4.05 4.02
N SER A 74 11.91 4.70 4.95
CA SER A 74 12.21 4.10 6.25
C SER A 74 10.96 4.02 7.13
N TRP A 75 10.94 3.13 8.14
CA TRP A 75 9.83 3.09 9.11
C TRP A 75 9.59 4.44 9.77
N ARG A 76 10.67 5.18 10.06
CA ARG A 76 10.59 6.53 10.62
C ARG A 76 9.93 7.53 9.65
N ASP A 77 10.25 7.47 8.36
CA ASP A 77 9.59 8.30 7.35
C ASP A 77 8.10 7.96 7.24
N LEU A 78 7.77 6.68 7.39
CA LEU A 78 6.44 6.13 7.21
C LEU A 78 5.54 6.25 8.45
N GLU A 79 6.07 6.63 9.62
CA GLU A 79 5.25 7.00 10.78
C GLU A 79 4.28 8.15 10.47
N GLN A 80 4.61 9.00 9.48
CA GLN A 80 3.79 10.12 9.02
C GLN A 80 2.95 9.79 7.79
N ALA A 81 3.01 8.55 7.27
CA ALA A 81 2.22 8.17 6.12
C ALA A 81 0.73 8.14 6.49
N LYS A 82 -0.09 8.82 5.70
CA LYS A 82 -1.55 8.80 5.86
C LYS A 82 -2.13 7.73 4.94
N VAL A 83 -2.91 6.81 5.48
CA VAL A 83 -3.67 5.85 4.66
C VAL A 83 -4.78 6.60 3.94
N LEU A 84 -4.84 6.48 2.61
CA LEU A 84 -5.88 7.07 1.78
C LEU A 84 -6.95 6.05 1.39
N ALA A 85 -6.53 4.82 1.04
CA ALA A 85 -7.43 3.73 0.72
C ALA A 85 -6.72 2.39 0.94
N GLN A 86 -7.42 1.40 1.46
CA GLN A 86 -6.98 0.02 1.56
C GLN A 86 -7.44 -0.78 0.35
N ARG A 87 -6.76 -1.88 0.03
CA ARG A 87 -7.04 -2.68 -1.17
C ARG A 87 -8.50 -3.15 -1.29
N HIS A 88 -9.15 -3.44 -0.16
CA HIS A 88 -10.54 -3.88 -0.16
C HIS A 88 -11.54 -2.76 -0.48
N GLU A 89 -11.08 -1.50 -0.50
CA GLU A 89 -11.86 -0.33 -0.88
C GLU A 89 -11.68 0.00 -2.38
N PHE A 90 -10.83 -0.74 -3.10
CA PHE A 90 -10.61 -0.51 -4.52
C PHE A 90 -11.82 -0.95 -5.33
N ILE A 91 -12.11 -0.17 -6.37
CA ILE A 91 -13.26 -0.37 -7.25
C ILE A 91 -12.72 -0.74 -8.63
N GLU A 92 -13.05 -1.94 -9.08
CA GLU A 92 -12.78 -2.37 -10.44
C GLU A 92 -13.86 -1.85 -11.38
N VAL A 93 -13.46 -1.24 -12.51
CA VAL A 93 -14.38 -0.70 -13.51
C VAL A 93 -14.02 -1.15 -14.92
N ASP A 94 -15.03 -1.33 -15.74
CA ASP A 94 -14.87 -1.45 -17.20
C ASP A 94 -14.92 -0.06 -17.83
N PHE A 95 -13.96 0.26 -18.69
CA PHE A 95 -13.98 1.49 -19.47
C PHE A 95 -14.93 1.33 -20.67
N ILE A 96 -15.89 2.23 -20.79
CA ILE A 96 -16.84 2.29 -21.91
C ILE A 96 -16.14 2.89 -23.13
N ASN A 97 -15.38 3.98 -22.92
CA ASN A 97 -14.50 4.59 -23.89
C ASN A 97 -13.16 4.87 -23.23
N GLU A 98 -12.08 4.84 -24.00
CA GLU A 98 -10.75 5.22 -23.53
C GLU A 98 -9.92 5.82 -24.66
N ASP A 99 -9.09 6.80 -24.30
CA ASP A 99 -8.01 7.29 -25.15
C ASP A 99 -6.64 6.98 -24.53
N ALA A 100 -5.58 7.62 -25.01
CA ALA A 100 -4.23 7.38 -24.50
C ALA A 100 -4.00 7.86 -23.05
N THR A 101 -4.91 8.64 -22.46
CA THR A 101 -4.70 9.36 -21.19
C THR A 101 -5.90 9.35 -20.25
N ALA A 102 -7.11 9.11 -20.74
CA ALA A 102 -8.33 9.13 -19.95
C ALA A 102 -9.27 7.98 -20.33
N GLY A 103 -9.98 7.47 -19.33
CA GLY A 103 -11.00 6.44 -19.47
C GLY A 103 -12.33 6.94 -18.94
N GLU A 104 -13.39 6.71 -19.71
CA GLU A 104 -14.78 6.95 -19.32
C GLU A 104 -15.38 5.64 -18.79
N PHE A 105 -16.03 5.71 -17.65
CA PHE A 105 -16.66 4.56 -17.01
C PHE A 105 -17.97 4.98 -16.35
N LEU A 106 -18.78 4.00 -15.97
CA LEU A 106 -20.01 4.22 -15.22
C LEU A 106 -19.70 4.23 -13.73
N ASP A 107 -19.92 5.35 -13.03
CA ASP A 107 -19.72 5.41 -11.57
C ASP A 107 -20.69 4.43 -10.89
N PRO A 108 -20.21 3.42 -10.14
CA PRO A 108 -21.07 2.41 -9.54
C PRO A 108 -21.97 2.95 -8.41
N ASN A 109 -21.67 4.13 -7.87
CA ASN A 109 -22.46 4.76 -6.81
C ASN A 109 -23.61 5.61 -7.36
N THR A 110 -23.41 6.25 -8.51
CA THR A 110 -24.37 7.21 -9.08
C THR A 110 -25.01 6.73 -10.38
N TRP A 111 -24.40 5.76 -11.06
CA TRP A 111 -24.76 5.29 -12.40
C TRP A 111 -24.66 6.38 -13.48
N GLU A 112 -23.81 7.38 -13.25
CA GLU A 112 -23.52 8.44 -14.20
C GLU A 112 -22.15 8.21 -14.87
N MET A 113 -21.99 8.72 -16.09
CA MET A 113 -20.72 8.68 -16.79
C MET A 113 -19.70 9.55 -16.04
N SER A 114 -18.56 8.94 -15.69
CA SER A 114 -17.43 9.60 -15.05
C SER A 114 -16.16 9.41 -15.89
N LEU A 115 -15.22 10.34 -15.73
CA LEU A 115 -13.93 10.34 -16.41
C LEU A 115 -12.82 10.19 -15.37
N VAL A 116 -11.81 9.39 -15.67
CA VAL A 116 -10.60 9.28 -14.85
C VAL A 116 -9.35 9.33 -15.72
N ARG A 117 -8.27 9.91 -15.19
CA ARG A 117 -6.95 9.84 -15.82
C ARG A 117 -6.41 8.42 -15.70
N LEU A 118 -5.99 7.83 -16.81
CA LEU A 118 -5.41 6.50 -16.85
C LEU A 118 -4.00 6.49 -16.22
N PRO A 119 -3.61 5.40 -15.54
CA PRO A 119 -2.27 5.27 -14.99
C PRO A 119 -1.23 5.16 -16.12
N PHE A 120 0.01 5.51 -15.83
CA PHE A 120 1.12 5.54 -16.81
C PHE A 120 1.43 4.19 -17.48
N GLU A 121 0.94 3.08 -16.91
CA GLU A 121 1.16 1.72 -17.40
C GLU A 121 -0.08 1.11 -18.08
N HIS A 122 -1.17 1.88 -18.19
CA HIS A 122 -2.43 1.42 -18.75
C HIS A 122 -2.25 0.75 -20.12
N ILE A 123 -3.02 -0.30 -20.35
CA ILE A 123 -3.11 -1.01 -21.62
C ILE A 123 -4.58 -1.02 -22.04
N PRO A 124 -4.91 -0.62 -23.29
CA PRO A 124 -6.28 -0.63 -23.77
C PRO A 124 -6.99 -1.99 -23.56
N GLY A 125 -8.24 -1.94 -23.13
CA GLY A 125 -9.07 -3.10 -22.81
C GLY A 125 -8.81 -3.71 -21.42
N ARG A 126 -7.88 -3.18 -20.62
CA ARG A 126 -7.74 -3.57 -19.21
C ARG A 126 -8.74 -2.82 -18.35
N LYS A 127 -9.34 -3.52 -17.40
CA LYS A 127 -10.16 -2.91 -16.35
C LYS A 127 -9.38 -1.89 -15.50
N GLY A 128 -10.04 -0.79 -15.18
CA GLY A 128 -9.52 0.22 -14.27
C GLY A 128 -9.59 -0.26 -12.83
N LEU A 129 -8.57 0.04 -12.04
CA LEU A 129 -8.57 -0.14 -10.59
C LEU A 129 -8.60 1.26 -9.96
N LEU A 130 -9.72 1.63 -9.36
CA LEU A 130 -9.97 2.99 -8.92
C LEU A 130 -10.10 3.10 -7.41
N ILE A 131 -9.79 4.29 -6.88
CA ILE A 131 -10.21 4.75 -5.55
C ILE A 131 -10.95 6.07 -5.69
N ARG A 132 -11.76 6.39 -4.68
CA ARG A 132 -12.39 7.70 -4.53
C ARG A 132 -11.70 8.46 -3.41
N GLN A 133 -11.12 9.62 -3.73
CA GLN A 133 -10.47 10.50 -2.76
C GLN A 133 -11.06 11.91 -2.90
N ASP A 134 -11.63 12.46 -1.83
CA ASP A 134 -12.17 13.83 -1.81
C ASP A 134 -13.13 14.13 -3.00
N GLU A 135 -14.03 13.20 -3.31
CA GLU A 135 -14.97 13.22 -4.46
C GLU A 135 -14.33 13.05 -5.85
N GLU A 136 -13.01 12.87 -5.94
CA GLU A 136 -12.30 12.61 -7.19
C GLU A 136 -12.01 11.13 -7.38
N TRP A 137 -12.17 10.68 -8.62
CA TRP A 137 -11.76 9.35 -9.05
C TRP A 137 -10.27 9.35 -9.39
N ILE A 138 -9.54 8.38 -8.84
CA ILE A 138 -8.11 8.21 -9.10
C ILE A 138 -7.89 6.78 -9.57
N ALA A 139 -7.33 6.62 -10.77
CA ALA A 139 -6.91 5.32 -11.25
C ALA A 139 -5.54 4.96 -10.70
N LEU A 140 -5.43 3.73 -10.21
CA LEU A 140 -4.22 3.16 -9.66
C LEU A 140 -3.47 2.38 -10.75
N PRO A 141 -2.13 2.46 -10.82
CA PRO A 141 -1.36 1.51 -11.60
C PRO A 141 -1.52 0.12 -11.00
N HIS A 142 -1.65 -0.90 -11.85
CA HIS A 142 -1.73 -2.29 -11.40
C HIS A 142 -0.40 -2.75 -10.82
N MET A 143 -0.46 -3.40 -9.66
CA MET A 143 0.67 -4.13 -9.06
C MET A 143 0.49 -5.63 -9.23
N ALA A 144 1.59 -6.38 -9.11
CA ALA A 144 1.53 -7.85 -9.15
C ALA A 144 0.51 -8.42 -8.16
N ILE A 145 0.36 -7.79 -6.99
CA ILE A 145 -0.57 -8.21 -5.94
C ILE A 145 -2.05 -8.00 -6.32
N ASP A 146 -2.35 -7.14 -7.29
CA ASP A 146 -3.73 -6.87 -7.73
C ASP A 146 -4.23 -7.85 -8.78
N THR A 147 -3.34 -8.70 -9.30
CA THR A 147 -3.76 -9.73 -10.24
C THR A 147 -4.53 -10.79 -9.44
N PRO A 148 -5.78 -11.13 -9.80
CA PRO A 148 -6.51 -12.18 -9.10
C PRO A 148 -5.72 -13.49 -9.18
N GLU A 149 -5.65 -14.22 -8.06
CA GLU A 149 -5.09 -15.58 -8.07
C GLU A 149 -5.86 -16.40 -9.11
N GLN A 150 -5.13 -17.03 -10.03
CA GLN A 150 -5.74 -17.99 -10.95
C GLN A 150 -6.28 -19.13 -10.09
N VAL A 151 -7.61 -19.16 -9.91
CA VAL A 151 -8.29 -20.33 -9.37
C VAL A 151 -8.16 -21.40 -10.46
N GLU A 152 -7.26 -22.35 -10.27
CA GLU A 152 -7.24 -23.57 -11.08
C GLU A 152 -8.54 -24.34 -10.78
N ASP A 153 -9.38 -24.50 -11.80
CA ASP A 153 -10.60 -25.33 -11.78
C ASP A 153 -10.29 -26.83 -11.72
#